data_AF-A0A2V8E6K0-F1
#
_entry.id   AF-A0A2V8E6K0-F1
#
_cell.length_a   1.000
_cell.length_b   1.000
_cell.length_c   1.000
_cell.angle_alpha   90.00
_cell.angle_beta   90.00
_cell.angle_gamma   90.00
#
_symmetry.space_group_name_H-M   'P 1'
#
loop_
_entity.id
_entity.type
_entity.pdbx_description
1 polymer ?
#
loop_
_entity_poly.entity_id
_entity_poly.type
_entity_poly.pdbx_seq_one_letter_code
_entity_poly.pdbx_strand_id
1 'polypeptide(L)'
;MVHGAKVSNDGLVYVADRANRRIQVFSLEGKYLTQGFVNRATSNNSCGTVAFSPDPQQEFIYCPDFNKGEIAIVRRKTLETVAAFGSRGSGPGQFQNLHSMAIDSKGNIYGPEVAPGRRLQKFVLKGVK
;
A
#
# COMPACT_ATOMS: atom_id res chain seq x y z
N MET A 1 -8.68 9.84 -7.65
CA MET A 1 -8.48 10.83 -6.58
C MET A 1 -7.25 10.41 -5.81
N VAL A 2 -6.26 11.30 -5.78
CA VAL A 2 -5.05 11.17 -4.96
C VAL A 2 -5.45 11.13 -3.49
N HIS A 3 -4.84 10.21 -2.75
CA HIS A 3 -5.20 9.97 -1.36
C HIS A 3 -4.00 9.95 -0.42
N GLY A 4 -2.83 9.52 -0.91
CA GLY A 4 -1.59 9.52 -0.14
C GLY A 4 -0.39 9.77 -1.03
N ALA A 5 0.67 10.33 -0.45
CA ALA A 5 1.97 10.47 -1.09
C ALA A 5 3.08 10.16 -0.09
N LYS A 6 4.18 9.59 -0.57
CA LYS A 6 5.35 9.30 0.26
C LYS A 6 6.65 9.48 -0.52
N VAL A 7 7.64 10.07 0.13
CA VAL A 7 9.00 10.19 -0.40
C VAL A 7 9.78 8.93 -0.04
N SER A 8 10.47 8.37 -1.03
CA SER A 8 11.36 7.21 -0.87
C SER A 8 12.79 7.63 -0.54
N ASN A 9 13.60 6.69 -0.07
CA ASN A 9 14.97 6.96 0.42
C ASN A 9 15.90 7.51 -0.66
N ASP A 10 15.65 7.19 -1.93
CA ASP A 10 16.42 7.67 -3.10
C ASP A 10 15.84 8.96 -3.70
N GLY A 11 14.90 9.62 -3.02
CA GLY A 11 14.38 10.93 -3.42
C GLY A 11 13.28 10.88 -4.49
N LEU A 12 12.57 9.77 -4.66
CA LEU A 12 11.39 9.75 -5.53
C LEU A 12 10.09 9.91 -4.72
N VAL A 13 9.11 10.61 -5.28
CA VAL A 13 7.77 10.81 -4.70
C VAL A 13 6.79 9.80 -5.31
N TYR A 14 6.19 8.96 -4.47
CA TYR A 14 5.18 7.99 -4.87
C TYR A 14 3.80 8.46 -4.43
N VAL A 15 2.88 8.57 -5.38
CA VAL A 15 1.52 9.08 -5.16
C VAL A 15 0.50 7.97 -5.38
N ALA A 16 -0.27 7.68 -4.35
CA ALA A 16 -1.37 6.73 -4.34
C ALA A 16 -2.65 7.41 -4.87
N ASP A 17 -3.03 7.08 -6.11
CA ASP A 17 -4.24 7.60 -6.76
C ASP A 17 -5.35 6.56 -6.71
N ARG A 18 -5.96 6.45 -5.52
CA ARG A 18 -6.86 5.35 -5.13
C ARG A 18 -7.98 5.10 -6.14
N ALA A 19 -8.69 6.15 -6.52
CA ALA A 19 -9.84 6.02 -7.42
C ALA A 19 -9.44 5.75 -8.88
N ASN A 20 -8.15 5.87 -9.22
CA ASN A 20 -7.59 5.48 -10.51
C ASN A 20 -6.77 4.18 -10.43
N ARG A 21 -6.68 3.56 -9.24
CA ARG A 21 -6.08 2.25 -9.00
C ARG A 21 -4.62 2.18 -9.46
N ARG A 22 -3.87 3.24 -9.18
CA ARG A 22 -2.49 3.40 -9.64
C ARG A 22 -1.60 4.06 -8.61
N ILE A 23 -0.31 3.79 -8.76
CA ILE A 23 0.77 4.50 -8.12
C ILE A 23 1.46 5.32 -9.21
N GLN A 24 1.64 6.60 -8.98
CA GLN A 24 2.41 7.49 -9.87
C GLN A 24 3.73 7.84 -9.18
N VAL A 25 4.79 8.00 -9.96
CA VAL A 25 6.14 8.30 -9.46
C VAL A 25 6.62 9.61 -10.06
N PHE A 26 7.15 10.48 -9.20
CA PHE A 26 7.67 11.80 -9.56
C PHE A 26 9.06 12.03 -8.97
N SER A 27 9.79 12.99 -9.53
CA SER A 27 10.94 13.61 -8.85
C SER A 27 10.48 14.54 -7.71
N LEU A 28 11.40 14.99 -6.86
CA LEU A 28 11.09 15.95 -5.78
C LEU A 28 10.62 17.31 -6.32
N GLU A 29 11.05 17.66 -7.53
CA GLU A 29 10.63 18.88 -8.23
C GLU A 29 9.26 18.73 -8.90
N GLY A 30 8.60 17.56 -8.74
CA GLY A 30 7.27 17.29 -9.27
C GLY A 30 7.23 16.82 -10.71
N LYS A 31 8.37 16.48 -11.32
CA LYS A 31 8.40 15.91 -12.68
C LYS A 31 7.85 14.49 -12.66
N TYR A 32 6.81 14.22 -13.45
CA TYR A 32 6.29 12.87 -13.65
C TYR A 32 7.34 11.97 -14.30
N LEU A 33 7.54 10.77 -13.75
CA LEU A 33 8.49 9.78 -14.23
C LEU A 33 7.79 8.56 -14.80
N THR A 34 6.91 7.93 -14.03
CA THR A 34 6.21 6.70 -14.44
C THR A 34 4.98 6.43 -13.57
N GLN A 35 4.24 5.36 -13.89
CA GLN A 35 3.14 4.85 -13.08
C GLN A 35 2.98 3.34 -13.24
N GLY A 36 2.34 2.71 -12.26
CA GLY A 36 1.91 1.31 -12.31
C GLY A 36 0.51 1.15 -11.74
N PHE A 37 -0.19 0.11 -12.19
CA PHE A 37 -1.56 -0.17 -11.78
C PHE A 37 -1.60 -1.26 -10.71
N VAL A 38 -2.48 -1.09 -9.73
CA VAL A 38 -2.70 -2.04 -8.63
C VAL A 38 -4.15 -2.49 -8.70
N ASN A 39 -4.42 -3.78 -8.92
CA ASN A 39 -5.79 -4.33 -8.96
C ASN A 39 -6.77 -3.58 -9.90
N ARG A 40 -6.30 -3.00 -11.01
CA ARG A 40 -7.14 -2.15 -11.88
C ARG A 40 -8.38 -2.86 -12.44
N ALA A 41 -8.28 -4.17 -12.68
CA ALA A 41 -9.37 -4.98 -13.21
C ALA A 41 -10.27 -5.61 -12.13
N THR A 42 -9.88 -5.55 -10.85
CA THR A 42 -10.48 -6.37 -9.78
C THR A 42 -10.91 -5.58 -8.55
N SER A 43 -10.66 -4.26 -8.53
CA SER A 43 -11.03 -3.35 -7.44
C SER A 43 -11.48 -2.00 -8.01
N ASN A 44 -12.32 -1.24 -7.29
CA ASN A 44 -12.63 0.15 -7.66
C ASN A 44 -11.76 1.17 -6.91
N ASN A 45 -11.22 0.79 -5.74
CA ASN A 45 -10.44 1.66 -4.86
C ASN A 45 -9.25 0.88 -4.30
N SER A 46 -8.16 0.85 -5.04
CA SER A 46 -6.92 0.17 -4.64
C SER A 46 -5.80 1.17 -4.36
N CYS A 47 -4.87 0.79 -3.49
CA CYS A 47 -3.77 1.62 -3.04
C CYS A 47 -4.23 2.98 -2.47
N GLY A 48 -4.79 2.97 -1.27
CA GLY A 48 -5.15 4.20 -0.53
C GLY A 48 -3.94 5.01 -0.04
N THR A 49 -2.80 4.36 0.17
CA THR A 49 -1.53 4.97 0.54
C THR A 49 -0.39 4.09 0.04
N VAL A 50 0.84 4.61 0.08
CA VAL A 50 2.07 3.86 -0.17
C VAL A 50 2.83 3.75 1.13
N ALA A 51 3.12 2.53 1.56
CA ALA A 51 4.10 2.26 2.61
C ALA A 51 5.26 1.45 2.03
N PHE A 52 6.49 1.86 2.31
CA PHE A 52 7.69 1.16 1.85
C PHE A 52 8.09 0.07 2.84
N SER A 53 8.67 -1.01 2.33
CA SER A 53 9.41 -1.98 3.14
C SER A 53 10.55 -1.28 3.90
N PRO A 54 10.95 -1.83 5.06
CA PRO A 54 11.93 -1.19 5.93
C PRO A 54 13.38 -1.37 5.46
N ASP A 55 13.62 -2.22 4.45
CA ASP A 55 14.95 -2.41 3.90
C ASP A 55 15.45 -1.10 3.25
N PRO A 56 16.77 -0.84 3.25
CA PRO A 56 17.31 0.42 2.73
C PRO A 56 16.92 0.74 1.28
N GLN A 57 16.71 -0.30 0.46
CA GLN A 57 16.36 -0.18 -0.95
C GLN A 57 14.85 0.05 -1.17
N GLN A 58 14.05 -0.15 -0.13
CA GLN A 58 12.59 -0.10 -0.17
C GLN A 58 12.05 -1.01 -1.28
N GLU A 59 12.51 -2.26 -1.34
CA GLU A 59 12.22 -3.19 -2.44
C GLU A 59 10.72 -3.32 -2.74
N PHE A 60 9.87 -3.21 -1.70
CA PHE A 60 8.43 -3.35 -1.82
C PHE A 60 7.66 -2.09 -1.40
N ILE A 61 6.53 -1.92 -2.07
CA ILE A 61 5.45 -1.01 -1.70
C ILE A 61 4.28 -1.86 -1.21
N TYR A 62 3.74 -1.52 -0.05
CA TYR A 62 2.50 -2.04 0.48
C TYR A 62 1.40 -1.02 0.24
N CYS A 63 0.32 -1.48 -0.40
CA CYS A 63 -0.82 -0.67 -0.78
C CYS A 63 -2.09 -1.29 -0.18
N PRO A 64 -2.84 -0.58 0.69
CA PRO A 64 -4.12 -1.07 1.13
C PRO A 64 -5.13 -0.96 -0.02
N ASP A 65 -5.81 -2.05 -0.31
CA ASP A 65 -6.96 -2.09 -1.21
C ASP A 65 -8.24 -2.01 -0.38
N PHE A 66 -8.87 -0.83 -0.40
CA PHE A 66 -10.06 -0.55 0.39
C PHE A 66 -11.19 -1.49 -0.02
N ASN A 67 -11.38 -1.76 -1.31
CA ASN A 67 -12.49 -2.55 -1.81
C ASN A 67 -12.31 -4.05 -1.58
N LYS A 68 -11.10 -4.57 -1.77
CA LYS A 68 -10.83 -6.01 -1.59
C LYS A 68 -10.58 -6.38 -0.13
N GLY A 69 -10.30 -5.40 0.73
CA GLY A 69 -9.93 -5.66 2.13
C GLY A 69 -8.63 -6.45 2.19
N GLU A 70 -7.67 -6.10 1.34
CA GLU A 70 -6.36 -6.76 1.27
C GLU A 70 -5.24 -5.71 1.25
N ILE A 71 -4.02 -6.16 1.51
CA ILE A 71 -2.79 -5.39 1.33
C ILE A 71 -2.09 -5.98 0.12
N ALA A 72 -2.03 -5.21 -0.97
CA ALA A 72 -1.24 -5.55 -2.15
C ALA A 72 0.24 -5.23 -1.88
N ILE A 73 1.11 -6.16 -2.28
CA ILE A 73 2.57 -6.05 -2.24
C ILE A 73 3.05 -5.83 -3.66
N VAL A 74 3.70 -4.71 -3.90
CA VAL A 74 4.14 -4.24 -5.21
C VAL A 74 5.66 -4.14 -5.21
N ARG A 75 6.32 -4.71 -6.23
CA ARG A 75 7.77 -4.54 -6.41
C ARG A 75 8.04 -3.10 -6.83
N ARG A 76 8.77 -2.34 -6.00
CA ARG A 76 8.95 -0.89 -6.18
C ARG A 76 9.57 -0.52 -7.54
N LYS A 77 10.53 -1.34 -8.01
CA LYS A 77 11.27 -1.08 -9.25
C LYS A 77 10.41 -1.22 -10.52
N THR A 78 9.50 -2.20 -10.55
CA THR A 78 8.67 -2.51 -11.73
C THR A 78 7.23 -2.01 -11.60
N LEU A 79 6.79 -1.68 -10.38
CA LEU A 79 5.41 -1.35 -10.01
C LEU A 79 4.42 -2.48 -10.29
N GLU A 80 4.90 -3.72 -10.36
CA GLU A 80 4.08 -4.90 -10.51
C GLU A 80 3.64 -5.44 -9.15
N THR A 81 2.37 -5.84 -9.05
CA THR A 81 1.86 -6.54 -7.87
C THR A 81 2.42 -7.95 -7.86
N VAL A 82 3.19 -8.30 -6.82
CA VAL A 82 3.86 -9.61 -6.68
C VAL A 82 3.15 -10.53 -5.70
N ALA A 83 2.38 -9.98 -4.76
CA ALA A 83 1.58 -10.74 -3.81
C ALA A 83 0.48 -9.86 -3.22
N ALA A 84 -0.45 -10.46 -2.50
CA ALA A 84 -1.39 -9.76 -1.64
C ALA A 84 -1.76 -10.65 -0.45
N PHE A 85 -2.20 -10.05 0.64
CA PHE A 85 -2.73 -10.79 1.78
C PHE A 85 -3.88 -10.05 2.45
N GLY A 86 -4.73 -10.82 3.12
CA GLY A 86 -5.97 -10.36 3.74
C GLY A 86 -7.20 -10.56 2.85
N SER A 87 -8.37 -10.33 3.42
CA SER A 87 -9.66 -10.44 2.72
C SER A 87 -10.74 -9.64 3.44
N ARG A 88 -11.91 -9.46 2.81
CA ARG A 88 -13.05 -8.81 3.47
C ARG A 88 -13.53 -9.60 4.70
N GLY A 89 -13.77 -8.89 5.81
CA GLY A 89 -14.38 -9.48 7.00
C GLY A 89 -13.92 -8.83 8.32
N SER A 90 -14.32 -9.43 9.44
CA SER A 90 -14.07 -8.94 10.80
C SER A 90 -13.13 -9.85 11.62
N GLY A 91 -12.63 -10.94 11.05
CA GLY A 91 -11.64 -11.79 11.70
C GLY A 91 -10.22 -11.21 11.68
N PRO A 92 -9.25 -11.84 12.38
CA PRO A 92 -7.82 -11.52 12.25
C PRO A 92 -7.36 -11.70 10.79
N GLY A 93 -6.66 -10.70 10.26
CA GLY A 93 -6.21 -10.72 8.86
C GLY A 93 -7.30 -10.36 7.84
N GLN A 94 -8.53 -10.19 8.28
CA GLN A 94 -9.61 -9.68 7.44
C GLN A 94 -9.82 -8.19 7.68
N PHE A 95 -10.28 -7.45 6.68
CA PHE A 95 -10.53 -6.02 6.79
C PHE A 95 -11.92 -5.68 6.27
N GLN A 96 -12.66 -4.87 7.01
CA GLN A 96 -13.86 -4.24 6.52
C GLN A 96 -13.48 -3.04 5.67
N ASN A 97 -12.84 -2.01 6.23
CA ASN A 97 -12.55 -0.77 5.49
C ASN A 97 -11.12 -0.28 5.76
N LEU A 98 -10.14 -1.09 5.34
CA LEU A 98 -8.72 -0.75 5.44
C LEU A 98 -8.43 0.52 4.63
N HIS A 99 -8.07 1.59 5.33
CA HIS A 99 -8.04 2.93 4.75
C HIS A 99 -6.64 3.45 4.48
N SER A 100 -5.73 3.16 5.40
CA SER A 100 -4.32 3.56 5.35
C SER A 100 -3.47 2.46 5.98
N MET A 101 -2.15 2.66 6.03
CA MET A 101 -1.23 1.79 6.74
C MET A 101 0.07 2.51 7.11
N ALA A 102 0.76 1.97 8.12
CA ALA A 102 2.13 2.35 8.48
C ALA A 102 2.99 1.11 8.70
N ILE A 103 4.30 1.26 8.54
CA ILE A 103 5.28 0.19 8.73
C ILE A 103 6.36 0.71 9.67
N ASP A 104 6.67 -0.06 10.71
CA ASP A 104 7.76 0.29 11.65
C ASP A 104 9.12 -0.21 11.16
N SER A 105 10.20 0.18 11.86
CA SER A 105 11.57 -0.20 11.51
C SER A 105 11.85 -1.71 11.61
N LYS A 106 10.97 -2.48 12.26
CA LYS A 106 11.04 -3.95 12.32
C LYS A 106 10.22 -4.63 11.22
N GLY A 107 9.59 -3.85 10.34
CA GLY A 107 8.75 -4.34 9.25
C GLY A 107 7.34 -4.76 9.69
N ASN A 108 6.91 -4.44 10.91
CA ASN A 108 5.53 -4.72 11.31
C ASN A 108 4.58 -3.74 10.61
N ILE A 109 3.46 -4.26 10.13
CA ILE A 109 2.44 -3.49 9.43
C ILE A 109 1.31 -3.14 10.39
N TYR A 110 0.86 -1.90 10.34
CA TYR A 110 -0.25 -1.37 11.12
C TYR A 110 -1.34 -0.89 10.15
N GLY A 111 -2.49 -1.55 10.15
CA GLY A 111 -3.60 -1.26 9.23
C GLY A 111 -4.82 -0.75 9.99
N PRO A 112 -5.05 0.58 10.04
CA PRO A 112 -6.28 1.15 10.59
C PRO A 112 -7.45 1.03 9.61
N GLU A 113 -8.61 0.71 10.15
CA GLU A 113 -9.88 0.65 9.44
C GLU A 113 -10.79 1.80 9.85
N VAL A 114 -11.43 2.42 8.86
CA VAL A 114 -12.52 3.37 9.12
C VAL A 114 -13.84 2.60 9.32
N ALA A 115 -14.93 3.32 9.62
CA ALA A 115 -16.25 2.69 9.80
C ALA A 115 -16.62 1.82 8.58
N PRO A 116 -17.18 0.61 8.78
CA PRO A 116 -17.63 0.05 10.06
C PRO A 116 -16.54 -0.64 10.90
N GLY A 117 -15.36 -0.91 10.35
CA GLY A 117 -14.30 -1.70 11.01
C GLY A 117 -13.81 -1.10 12.33
N ARG A 118 -13.61 0.23 12.37
CA ARG A 118 -13.25 1.02 13.57
C ARG A 118 -12.19 0.35 14.46
N ARG A 119 -11.16 -0.24 13.84
CA ARG A 119 -10.12 -1.00 14.55
C ARG A 119 -8.75 -0.81 13.91
N LEU A 120 -7.73 -1.17 14.67
CA LEU A 120 -6.35 -1.27 14.22
C LEU A 120 -5.91 -2.73 14.28
N GLN A 121 -5.31 -3.22 13.21
CA GLN A 121 -4.64 -4.53 13.21
C GLN A 121 -3.14 -4.35 13.02
N LYS A 122 -2.36 -5.12 13.78
CA LYS A 122 -0.90 -5.21 13.67
C LYS A 122 -0.51 -6.58 13.13
N PHE A 123 0.32 -6.60 12.09
CA PHE A 123 0.90 -7.80 11.51
C PHE A 123 2.39 -7.82 11.80
N VAL A 124 2.85 -8.90 12.43
CA VAL A 124 4.25 -9.05 12.82
C VAL A 124 5.01 -9.74 11.71
N LEU A 125 6.05 -9.09 11.19
CA LEU A 125 6.94 -9.73 10.23
C LEU A 125 7.77 -10.80 10.96
N LYS A 126 7.68 -12.04 10.49
CA LYS A 126 8.43 -13.19 11.05
C LYS A 126 9.66 -13.57 10.21
N GLY A 127 9.96 -12.78 9.18
CA GLY A 127 11.02 -13.04 8.21
C GLY A 127 10.47 -13.30 6.82
N VAL A 128 11.33 -13.13 5.82
CA VAL A 128 11.11 -13.60 4.44
C VAL A 128 11.82 -14.95 4.36
N LYS A 129 11.08 -16.01 4.02
CA LYS A 129 11.70 -17.31 3.75
C LYS A 129 12.36 -17.29 2.37
#